data_AF-A0A2K5WPY3-F1
#
_entry.id   AF-A0A2K5WPY3-F1
#
_cell.length_a   1.000
_cell.length_b   1.000
_cell.length_c   1.000
_cell.angle_alpha   90.00
_cell.angle_beta   90.00
_cell.angle_gamma   90.00
#
_symmetry.space_group_name_H-M   'P 1'
#
loop_
_entity.id
_entity.type
_entity.pdbx_description
1 polymer ?
#
loop_
_entity_poly.entity_id
_entity_poly.type
_entity_poly.pdbx_seq_one_letter_code
_entity_poly.pdbx_strand_id
1 'polypeptide(L)'
;LSPGTLGAGRWEGILFLPAPGARFGPPDWRISGAERAEGRGLSKAPSLPSLGLSQSLSPAPPKPVCRIRSNQHHAHDTGVLEHPRAPDYDRSQWLNEKFKLGLDFPNLPYLIDGTHKITQSNAILRYIARKHNLCGETEEEKILVDILENQLMDSRMEMVRLCFDPNFEKLKPKYLEELPEKLKLYSQFLGKRPWFTGDKITFVDFLAYDVLDMRRIVEPGCLDAFPNLKDFISRFEGLKKISAYMKSSRFHRGLLFGTTATWNST
;
A
#
# COMPACT_ATOMS: atom_id res chain seq x y z
N LEU A 1 -18.20 18.35 -7.44
CA LEU A 1 -17.52 17.68 -6.31
C LEU A 1 -16.09 17.39 -6.74
N SER A 2 -15.13 18.19 -6.28
CA SER A 2 -13.73 18.14 -6.75
C SER A 2 -13.00 16.91 -6.19
N PRO A 3 -12.31 16.11 -7.03
CA PRO A 3 -11.54 14.95 -6.57
C PRO A 3 -10.23 15.43 -5.95
N GLY A 4 -10.19 15.42 -4.61
CA GLY A 4 -8.99 15.74 -3.83
C GLY A 4 -7.91 14.67 -3.99
N THR A 5 -6.85 15.05 -4.69
CA THR A 5 -5.43 14.69 -4.51
C THR A 5 -5.11 13.46 -3.63
N LEU A 6 -5.28 12.25 -4.18
CA LEU A 6 -4.61 11.05 -3.69
C LEU A 6 -3.25 10.94 -4.40
N GLY A 7 -2.21 11.48 -3.76
CA GLY A 7 -0.84 11.30 -4.21
C GLY A 7 -0.41 9.85 -3.98
N ALA A 8 0.15 9.21 -5.00
CA ALA A 8 0.71 7.87 -4.94
C ALA A 8 2.01 7.87 -4.10
N GLY A 9 1.90 8.11 -2.79
CA GLY A 9 3.00 7.87 -1.87
C GLY A 9 3.38 6.40 -1.90
N ARG A 10 4.68 6.11 -1.88
CA ARG A 10 5.26 4.75 -1.88
C ARG A 10 4.54 3.96 -0.78
N TRP A 11 3.58 3.14 -1.18
CA TRP A 11 2.70 2.42 -0.28
C TRP A 11 3.55 1.32 0.35
N GLU A 12 3.87 1.53 1.63
CA GLU A 12 4.46 0.55 2.53
C GLU A 12 5.96 0.24 2.34
N GLY A 13 6.76 1.18 2.84
CA GLY A 13 7.94 0.79 3.60
C GLY A 13 7.53 0.46 5.04
N ILE A 14 7.78 -0.78 5.45
CA ILE A 14 7.72 -1.34 6.81
C ILE A 14 6.35 -1.92 7.21
N LEU A 15 6.17 -3.20 6.91
CA LEU A 15 5.20 -4.06 7.56
C LEU A 15 5.82 -5.45 7.77
N PHE A 16 5.63 -5.98 8.98
CA PHE A 16 6.01 -7.31 9.48
C PHE A 16 7.47 -7.51 9.94
N LEU A 17 7.72 -7.18 11.20
CA LEU A 17 8.53 -8.05 12.06
C LEU A 17 7.56 -8.85 12.96
N PRO A 18 7.62 -10.19 13.01
CA PRO A 18 6.96 -10.93 14.07
C PRO A 18 7.63 -10.59 15.41
N ALA A 19 6.84 -10.48 16.48
CA ALA A 19 7.39 -10.46 17.82
C ALA A 19 8.22 -11.74 18.06
N PRO A 20 9.40 -11.67 18.71
CA PRO A 20 10.16 -12.88 19.02
C PRO A 20 9.33 -13.82 19.90
N GLY A 21 9.01 -15.03 19.41
CA GLY A 21 8.45 -16.11 20.26
C GLY A 21 7.23 -16.87 19.74
N ALA A 22 6.61 -16.53 18.62
CA ALA A 22 5.43 -17.27 18.13
C ALA A 22 5.82 -18.54 17.35
N ARG A 23 5.68 -19.73 17.96
CA ARG A 23 5.64 -21.01 17.24
C ARG A 23 4.19 -21.27 16.83
N PHE A 24 3.91 -21.40 15.54
CA PHE A 24 2.61 -21.88 15.06
C PHE A 24 2.75 -23.35 14.67
N GLY A 25 2.00 -24.22 15.35
CA GLY A 25 1.72 -25.57 14.88
C GLY A 25 0.69 -25.54 13.73
N PRO A 26 0.55 -26.65 12.96
CA PRO A 26 -0.30 -26.67 11.77
C PRO A 26 -1.79 -26.63 12.15
N PRO A 27 -2.62 -25.78 11.51
CA PRO A 27 -4.06 -25.79 11.72
C PRO A 27 -4.76 -26.85 10.86
N ASP A 28 -5.61 -27.64 11.52
CA ASP A 28 -6.55 -28.61 10.96
C ASP A 28 -7.77 -27.89 10.37
N TRP A 29 -8.18 -28.24 9.16
CA TRP A 29 -9.27 -27.59 8.43
C TRP A 29 -10.57 -28.37 8.63
N ARG A 30 -11.60 -27.75 9.19
CA ARG A 30 -12.99 -28.19 8.99
C ARG A 30 -13.89 -26.99 8.75
N ILE A 31 -14.56 -27.02 7.59
CA ILE A 31 -15.55 -26.04 7.15
C ILE A 31 -16.94 -26.52 7.58
N SER A 32 -17.67 -25.64 8.23
CA SER A 32 -19.13 -25.70 8.46
C SER A 32 -19.56 -24.25 8.66
N GLY A 33 -20.60 -23.69 8.07
CA GLY A 33 -21.75 -24.14 7.29
C GLY A 33 -22.71 -22.94 7.38
N ALA A 34 -23.23 -22.48 6.25
CA ALA A 34 -23.99 -21.23 6.15
C ALA A 34 -25.36 -21.32 6.84
N GLU A 35 -25.83 -20.20 7.42
CA GLU A 35 -27.26 -19.96 7.65
C GLU A 35 -27.64 -18.51 7.33
N ARG A 36 -28.82 -18.40 6.70
CA ARG A 36 -29.43 -17.24 6.06
C ARG A 36 -30.53 -16.71 6.99
N ALA A 37 -30.73 -15.40 7.07
CA ALA A 37 -31.92 -14.82 7.72
C ALA A 37 -32.54 -13.71 6.85
N GLU A 38 -33.82 -13.89 6.52
CA GLU A 38 -34.69 -12.92 5.84
C GLU A 38 -35.54 -12.15 6.87
N GLY A 39 -35.84 -10.87 6.56
CA GLY A 39 -37.23 -10.38 6.59
C GLY A 39 -37.65 -9.25 7.53
N ARG A 40 -38.41 -8.30 6.93
CA ARG A 40 -39.33 -7.25 7.46
C ARG A 40 -38.69 -5.89 7.80
N GLY A 41 -39.22 -4.71 7.48
CA GLY A 41 -40.49 -4.23 6.88
C GLY A 41 -40.58 -2.69 7.08
N LEU A 42 -41.26 -1.98 6.17
CA LEU A 42 -41.31 -0.51 5.98
C LEU A 42 -42.06 0.30 7.07
N SER A 43 -41.72 1.59 7.28
CA SER A 43 -42.61 2.76 7.01
C SER A 43 -42.10 4.17 7.42
N LYS A 44 -42.29 5.11 6.48
CA LYS A 44 -42.65 6.56 6.49
C LYS A 44 -41.96 7.62 7.40
N ALA A 45 -41.63 8.73 6.74
CA ALA A 45 -41.19 10.03 7.28
C ALA A 45 -42.36 11.01 7.55
N PRO A 46 -42.09 12.11 8.30
CA PRO A 46 -42.73 13.39 8.05
C PRO A 46 -41.76 14.60 7.99
N SER A 47 -42.26 15.69 7.40
CA SER A 47 -41.61 16.94 6.99
C SER A 47 -41.45 18.01 8.09
N LEU A 48 -40.50 18.93 7.83
CA LEU A 48 -40.05 20.11 8.59
C LEU A 48 -41.10 21.22 8.84
N PRO A 49 -40.77 22.17 9.73
CA PRO A 49 -40.86 23.60 9.38
C PRO A 49 -39.56 24.38 9.61
N SER A 50 -39.35 25.40 8.78
CA SER A 50 -38.22 26.35 8.77
C SER A 50 -38.45 27.56 9.67
N LEU A 51 -37.41 28.05 10.34
CA LEU A 51 -37.22 29.46 10.70
C LEU A 51 -35.71 29.74 10.83
N GLY A 52 -35.24 30.79 10.14
CA GLY A 52 -33.82 31.09 9.97
C GLY A 52 -33.23 32.00 11.04
N LEU A 53 -31.90 32.05 11.07
CA LEU A 53 -31.11 33.20 11.47
C LEU A 53 -29.71 33.07 10.84
N SER A 54 -29.32 34.12 10.13
CA SER A 54 -28.06 34.27 9.41
C SER A 54 -26.88 34.46 10.35
N GLN A 55 -25.83 33.66 10.19
CA GLN A 55 -24.45 34.10 10.44
C GLN A 55 -23.56 33.52 9.34
N SER A 56 -23.01 34.41 8.52
CA SER A 56 -22.02 34.09 7.50
C SER A 56 -20.68 33.76 8.17
N LEU A 57 -20.47 32.48 8.47
CA LEU A 57 -19.14 31.95 8.72
C LEU A 57 -18.58 31.48 7.39
N SER A 58 -17.56 32.18 6.88
CA SER A 58 -16.76 31.70 5.75
C SER A 58 -16.34 30.25 6.03
N PRO A 59 -16.61 29.28 5.15
CA PRO A 59 -16.22 27.90 5.42
C PRO A 59 -14.70 27.84 5.49
N ALA A 60 -14.19 27.41 6.65
CA ALA A 60 -12.82 26.98 6.79
C ALA A 60 -12.49 25.99 5.65
N PRO A 61 -11.28 26.06 5.06
CA PRO A 61 -10.92 25.17 3.97
C PRO A 61 -11.16 23.72 4.40
N PRO A 62 -11.78 22.88 3.55
CA PRO A 62 -12.09 21.50 3.91
C PRO A 62 -10.80 20.81 4.36
N LYS A 63 -10.77 20.38 5.63
CA LYS A 63 -9.70 19.53 6.14
C LYS A 63 -9.66 18.29 5.25
N PRO A 64 -8.49 17.85 4.76
CA PRO A 64 -8.42 16.68 3.88
C PRO A 64 -9.07 15.48 4.57
N VAL A 65 -10.14 14.98 3.97
CA VAL A 65 -11.04 13.94 4.52
C VAL A 65 -10.41 12.54 4.47
N CYS A 66 -9.25 12.40 3.83
CA CYS A 66 -8.51 11.16 3.69
C CYS A 66 -7.07 11.38 4.19
N ARG A 67 -6.71 10.73 5.31
CA ARG A 67 -5.32 10.67 5.79
C ARG A 67 -4.85 9.24 5.78
N ILE A 68 -3.81 9.01 4.99
CA ILE A 68 -3.09 7.74 4.93
C ILE A 68 -1.79 7.99 5.62
N ARG A 69 -1.55 7.27 6.71
CA ARG A 69 -0.28 7.38 7.42
C ARG A 69 0.46 6.07 7.33
N SER A 70 1.67 6.16 6.78
CA SER A 70 2.72 5.15 6.91
C SER A 70 3.74 5.59 7.97
N ASN A 71 4.73 4.74 8.25
CA ASN A 71 5.87 5.11 9.10
C ASN A 71 6.58 6.39 8.61
N GLN A 72 6.71 6.57 7.29
CA GLN A 72 7.34 7.75 6.69
C GLN A 72 6.51 9.04 6.88
N HIS A 73 5.18 8.93 6.91
CA HIS A 73 4.30 10.09 7.13
C HIS A 73 4.23 10.53 8.60
N HIS A 74 4.37 9.61 9.56
CA HIS A 74 4.46 9.98 10.98
C HIS A 74 5.70 10.85 11.27
N ALA A 75 6.81 10.59 10.58
CA ALA A 75 8.01 11.43 10.68
C ALA A 75 7.80 12.85 10.11
N HIS A 76 6.97 13.02 9.08
CA HIS A 76 6.82 14.31 8.39
C HIS A 76 5.85 15.30 9.04
N ASP A 77 4.79 14.83 9.72
CA ASP A 77 3.72 15.68 10.26
C ASP A 77 4.14 16.53 11.49
N THR A 78 5.28 16.25 12.12
CA THR A 78 5.74 16.93 13.35
C THR A 78 6.76 18.05 13.10
N GLY A 79 7.13 18.33 11.85
CA GLY A 79 8.13 19.35 11.53
C GLY A 79 9.56 18.99 11.96
N VAL A 80 9.78 17.76 12.41
CA VAL A 80 11.08 17.22 12.78
C VAL A 80 11.43 16.14 11.77
N LEU A 81 12.36 16.44 10.86
CA LEU A 81 12.92 15.50 9.87
C LEU A 81 13.66 14.29 10.48
N GLU A 82 13.53 14.05 11.78
CA GLU A 82 14.37 13.09 12.48
C GLU A 82 13.70 11.73 12.48
N HIS A 83 14.12 10.92 11.51
CA HIS A 83 14.07 9.47 11.60
C HIS A 83 14.49 9.02 13.02
N PRO A 84 13.85 8.01 13.63
CA PRO A 84 14.24 7.52 14.94
C PRO A 84 15.75 7.24 14.98
N ARG A 85 16.47 8.00 15.81
CA ARG A 85 17.93 7.98 15.84
C ARG A 85 18.41 6.69 16.51
N ALA A 86 19.45 6.08 15.96
CA ALA A 86 20.12 4.97 16.61
C ALA A 86 20.78 5.44 17.93
N PRO A 87 20.90 4.56 18.94
CA PRO A 87 20.45 3.16 18.95
C PRO A 87 19.00 2.98 19.41
N ASP A 88 18.34 4.04 19.90
CA ASP A 88 17.07 3.93 20.63
C ASP A 88 15.88 3.65 19.71
N TYR A 89 15.95 4.11 18.46
CA TYR A 89 14.89 3.96 17.46
C TYR A 89 13.50 4.29 18.03
N ASP A 90 13.40 5.43 18.73
CA ASP A 90 12.18 5.83 19.44
C ASP A 90 10.92 5.75 18.56
N ARG A 91 9.92 5.03 19.07
CA ARG A 91 8.61 4.84 18.42
C ARG A 91 7.49 5.53 19.19
N SER A 92 7.81 6.34 20.20
CA SER A 92 6.85 6.99 21.08
C SER A 92 5.77 7.75 20.32
N GLN A 93 6.12 8.43 19.22
CA GLN A 93 5.16 9.16 18.37
C GLN A 93 4.00 8.27 17.92
N TRP A 94 4.30 7.06 17.42
CA TRP A 94 3.26 6.12 17.02
C TRP A 94 2.63 5.43 18.24
N LEU A 95 3.43 4.94 19.18
CA LEU A 95 2.95 4.15 20.32
C LEU A 95 2.00 4.96 21.22
N ASN A 96 2.20 6.26 21.34
CA ASN A 96 1.35 7.17 22.13
C ASN A 96 -0.03 7.41 21.51
N GLU A 97 -0.18 7.22 20.19
CA GLU A 97 -1.45 7.40 19.46
C GLU A 97 -2.11 6.07 19.06
N LYS A 98 -1.35 4.97 18.95
CA LYS A 98 -1.76 3.67 18.38
C LYS A 98 -3.17 3.22 18.79
N PHE A 99 -3.47 3.24 20.08
CA PHE A 99 -4.75 2.75 20.62
C PHE A 99 -5.83 3.84 20.79
N LYS A 100 -5.56 5.07 20.38
CA LYS A 100 -6.46 6.23 20.51
C LYS A 100 -7.19 6.58 19.21
N LEU A 101 -6.85 5.92 18.11
CA LEU A 101 -7.40 6.21 16.77
C LEU A 101 -8.70 5.45 16.47
N GLY A 102 -9.08 4.49 17.32
CA GLY A 102 -10.25 3.64 17.13
C GLY A 102 -10.14 2.70 15.92
N LEU A 103 -8.92 2.20 15.65
CA LEU A 103 -8.65 1.15 14.66
C LEU A 103 -8.98 -0.22 15.29
N ASP A 104 -9.64 -1.10 14.55
CA ASP A 104 -9.98 -2.46 15.05
C ASP A 104 -8.71 -3.29 15.31
N PHE A 105 -7.75 -3.22 14.39
CA PHE A 105 -6.43 -3.86 14.51
C PHE A 105 -5.32 -2.82 14.38
N PRO A 106 -4.98 -2.06 15.45
CA PRO A 106 -4.06 -0.93 15.36
C PRO A 106 -2.71 -1.29 14.74
N ASN A 107 -2.47 -0.77 13.53
CA ASN A 107 -1.26 -1.05 12.77
C ASN A 107 -0.94 0.11 11.81
N LEU A 108 0.24 0.06 11.21
CA LEU A 108 0.63 0.93 10.10
C LEU A 108 0.81 0.09 8.82
N PRO A 109 0.41 0.61 7.64
CA PRO A 109 -0.29 1.87 7.45
C PRO A 109 -1.75 1.78 7.91
N TYR A 110 -2.34 2.94 8.13
CA TYR A 110 -3.78 3.08 8.31
C TYR A 110 -4.35 4.19 7.41
N LEU A 111 -5.62 4.06 7.07
CA LEU A 111 -6.44 5.06 6.39
C LEU A 111 -7.65 5.42 7.26
N ILE A 112 -7.87 6.71 7.48
CA ILE A 112 -9.12 7.23 8.04
C ILE A 112 -9.83 8.07 6.96
N ASP A 113 -11.05 7.66 6.62
CA ASP A 113 -11.92 8.31 5.64
C ASP A 113 -13.36 8.38 6.20
N GLY A 114 -13.70 9.52 6.80
CA GLY A 114 -14.94 9.70 7.54
C GLY A 114 -15.07 8.70 8.70
N THR A 115 -16.09 7.85 8.66
CA THR A 115 -16.33 6.79 9.64
C THR A 115 -15.51 5.53 9.39
N HIS A 116 -14.89 5.40 8.21
CA HIS A 116 -14.09 4.24 7.86
C HIS A 116 -12.67 4.38 8.41
N LYS A 117 -12.23 3.36 9.15
CA LYS A 117 -10.89 3.27 9.75
C LYS A 117 -10.29 1.92 9.37
N ILE A 118 -9.33 1.94 8.46
CA ILE A 118 -8.87 0.75 7.76
C ILE A 118 -7.38 0.59 8.01
N THR A 119 -6.98 -0.61 8.42
CA THR A 119 -5.59 -1.08 8.49
C THR A 119 -5.36 -2.17 7.47
N GLN A 120 -4.11 -2.60 7.28
CA GLN A 120 -3.66 -3.52 6.22
C GLN A 120 -3.60 -2.87 4.85
N SER A 121 -2.39 -2.91 4.30
CA SER A 121 -2.01 -2.51 2.95
C SER A 121 -3.07 -2.71 1.87
N ASN A 122 -3.35 -3.98 1.61
CA ASN A 122 -4.14 -4.47 0.52
C ASN A 122 -5.60 -4.12 0.75
N ALA A 123 -6.06 -4.09 2.00
CA ALA A 123 -7.40 -3.64 2.34
C ALA A 123 -7.59 -2.15 2.05
N ILE A 124 -6.60 -1.31 2.38
CA ILE A 124 -6.61 0.13 2.07
C ILE A 124 -6.60 0.34 0.55
N LEU A 125 -5.71 -0.33 -0.19
CA LEU A 125 -5.65 -0.23 -1.65
C LEU A 125 -6.95 -0.68 -2.31
N ARG A 126 -7.51 -1.84 -1.91
CA ARG A 126 -8.79 -2.33 -2.42
C ARG A 126 -9.95 -1.39 -2.07
N TYR A 127 -9.94 -0.75 -0.90
CA TYR A 127 -10.96 0.25 -0.54
C TYR A 127 -10.94 1.46 -1.49
N ILE A 128 -9.75 2.02 -1.74
CA ILE A 128 -9.58 3.14 -2.67
C ILE A 128 -9.95 2.70 -4.09
N ALA A 129 -9.50 1.51 -4.50
CA ALA A 129 -9.76 0.96 -5.82
C ALA A 129 -11.26 0.80 -6.09
N ARG A 130 -12.04 0.30 -5.12
CA ARG A 130 -13.50 0.17 -5.25
C ARG A 130 -14.20 1.53 -5.42
N LYS A 131 -13.70 2.60 -4.79
CA LYS A 131 -14.25 3.95 -4.99
C LYS A 131 -14.03 4.51 -6.39
N HIS A 132 -13.09 3.94 -7.16
CA HIS A 132 -12.67 4.43 -8.46
C HIS A 132 -12.76 3.39 -9.58
N ASN A 133 -13.41 2.24 -9.33
CA ASN A 133 -13.54 1.12 -10.28
C ASN A 133 -12.20 0.59 -10.80
N LEU A 134 -11.23 0.39 -9.90
CA LEU A 134 -9.87 -0.08 -10.22
C LEU A 134 -9.58 -1.50 -9.71
N CYS A 135 -10.59 -2.38 -9.61
CA CYS A 135 -10.47 -3.73 -9.05
C CYS A 135 -10.50 -4.87 -10.08
N GLY A 136 -10.56 -4.57 -11.37
CA GLY A 136 -10.98 -5.54 -12.39
C GLY A 136 -12.50 -5.60 -12.51
N GLU A 137 -12.99 -5.68 -13.74
CA GLU A 137 -14.40 -5.68 -14.10
C GLU A 137 -14.91 -7.09 -14.38
N THR A 138 -14.17 -7.86 -15.20
CA THR A 138 -14.51 -9.25 -15.53
C THR A 138 -13.98 -10.23 -14.49
N GLU A 139 -14.49 -11.47 -14.52
CA GLU A 139 -14.00 -12.51 -13.61
C GLU A 139 -12.53 -12.85 -13.88
N GLU A 140 -12.13 -12.85 -15.15
CA GLU A 140 -10.75 -13.07 -15.56
C GLU A 140 -9.84 -11.98 -14.99
N GLU A 141 -10.24 -10.71 -15.07
CA GLU A 141 -9.46 -9.60 -14.50
C GLU A 141 -9.33 -9.73 -12.98
N LYS A 142 -10.40 -10.13 -12.28
CA LYS A 142 -10.38 -10.34 -10.83
C LYS A 142 -9.47 -11.49 -10.42
N ILE A 143 -9.48 -12.60 -11.16
CA ILE A 143 -8.56 -13.72 -10.94
C ILE A 143 -7.11 -13.23 -11.08
N LEU A 144 -6.81 -12.45 -12.12
CA LEU A 144 -5.47 -11.90 -12.32
C LEU A 144 -5.07 -10.92 -11.20
N VAL A 145 -6.00 -10.08 -10.74
CA VAL A 145 -5.81 -9.20 -9.58
C VAL A 145 -5.45 -10.00 -8.34
N ASP A 146 -6.23 -11.03 -8.02
CA ASP A 146 -6.07 -11.78 -6.77
C ASP A 146 -4.76 -12.60 -6.78
N ILE A 147 -4.42 -13.24 -7.89
CA ILE A 147 -3.14 -13.95 -8.05
C ILE A 147 -1.98 -12.98 -7.87
N LEU A 148 -2.02 -11.85 -8.58
CA LEU A 148 -0.90 -10.93 -8.61
C LEU A 148 -0.71 -10.19 -7.28
N GLU A 149 -1.79 -9.77 -6.61
CA GLU A 149 -1.71 -9.13 -5.30
C GLU A 149 -0.94 -10.01 -4.29
N ASN A 150 -1.28 -11.30 -4.24
CA ASN A 150 -0.66 -12.23 -3.30
C ASN A 150 0.79 -12.56 -3.72
N GLN A 151 1.05 -12.79 -5.01
CA GLN A 151 2.40 -13.06 -5.51
C GLN A 151 3.36 -11.88 -5.27
N LEU A 152 2.87 -10.65 -5.43
CA LEU A 152 3.63 -9.44 -5.15
C LEU A 152 3.91 -9.28 -3.66
N MET A 153 2.99 -9.68 -2.79
CA MET A 153 3.21 -9.68 -1.33
C MET A 153 4.29 -10.69 -0.94
N ASP A 154 4.24 -11.92 -1.47
CA ASP A 154 5.28 -12.92 -1.22
C ASP A 154 6.66 -12.42 -1.66
N SER A 155 6.72 -11.82 -2.85
CA SER A 155 7.96 -11.24 -3.38
C SER A 155 8.43 -10.06 -2.53
N ARG A 156 7.53 -9.18 -2.07
CA ARG A 156 7.87 -8.09 -1.14
C ARG A 156 8.48 -8.66 0.14
N MET A 157 7.83 -9.64 0.74
CA MET A 157 8.26 -10.23 2.01
C MET A 157 9.59 -10.96 1.90
N GLU A 158 9.88 -11.61 0.77
CA GLU A 158 11.20 -12.17 0.49
C GLU A 158 12.30 -11.09 0.55
N MET A 159 12.10 -9.97 -0.15
CA MET A 159 13.08 -8.89 -0.18
C MET A 159 13.19 -8.18 1.17
N VAL A 160 12.08 -8.00 1.89
CA VAL A 160 12.09 -7.49 3.28
C VAL A 160 12.96 -8.38 4.16
N ARG A 161 12.76 -9.70 4.11
CA ARG A 161 13.58 -10.64 4.92
C ARG A 161 15.06 -10.51 4.60
N LEU A 162 15.41 -10.43 3.32
CA LEU A 162 16.79 -10.22 2.89
C LEU A 162 17.37 -8.92 3.48
N CYS A 163 16.71 -7.78 3.28
CA CYS A 163 17.23 -6.46 3.66
C CYS A 163 17.27 -6.20 5.17
N PHE A 164 16.53 -6.97 5.97
CA PHE A 164 16.58 -6.93 7.43
C PHE A 164 17.47 -8.03 8.05
N ASP A 165 18.00 -8.95 7.24
CA ASP A 165 18.91 -9.99 7.75
C ASP A 165 20.27 -9.36 8.09
N PRO A 166 20.86 -9.64 9.27
CA PRO A 166 22.21 -9.19 9.61
C PRO A 166 23.30 -9.71 8.65
N ASN A 167 23.03 -10.79 7.91
CA ASN A 167 23.91 -11.39 6.91
C ASN A 167 23.58 -10.94 5.48
N PHE A 168 22.89 -9.82 5.28
CA PHE A 168 22.49 -9.30 3.98
C PHE A 168 23.57 -9.44 2.89
N GLU A 169 24.81 -9.01 3.17
CA GLU A 169 25.92 -9.05 2.20
C GLU A 169 26.28 -10.47 1.74
N LYS A 170 26.05 -11.49 2.58
CA LYS A 170 26.29 -12.90 2.22
C LYS A 170 25.11 -13.51 1.45
N LEU A 171 23.90 -13.03 1.71
CA LEU A 171 22.67 -13.54 1.11
C LEU A 171 22.35 -12.89 -0.23
N LYS A 172 22.75 -11.61 -0.42
CA LYS A 172 22.49 -10.83 -1.62
C LYS A 172 22.96 -11.53 -2.91
N PRO A 173 24.16 -12.13 -3.01
CA PRO A 173 24.60 -12.76 -4.26
C PRO A 173 23.65 -13.86 -4.74
N LYS A 174 23.21 -14.75 -3.84
CA LYS A 174 22.24 -15.81 -4.18
C LYS A 174 20.90 -15.23 -4.59
N TYR A 175 20.42 -14.20 -3.91
CA TYR A 175 19.18 -13.51 -4.29
C TYR A 175 19.29 -12.92 -5.71
N LEU A 176 20.42 -12.31 -6.06
CA LEU A 176 20.65 -11.74 -7.40
C LEU A 176 20.76 -12.82 -8.48
N GLU A 177 21.32 -13.99 -8.17
CA GLU A 177 21.37 -15.13 -9.10
C GLU A 177 19.96 -15.62 -9.47
N GLU A 178 19.04 -15.68 -8.48
CA GLU A 178 17.66 -16.13 -8.68
C GLU A 178 16.73 -15.04 -9.26
N LEU A 179 17.11 -13.77 -9.14
CA LEU A 179 16.27 -12.63 -9.47
C LEU A 179 15.78 -12.63 -10.94
N PRO A 180 16.60 -12.92 -11.96
CA PRO A 180 16.16 -12.97 -13.35
C PRO A 180 15.03 -13.97 -13.60
N GLU A 181 15.09 -15.18 -13.02
CA GLU A 181 14.03 -16.18 -13.20
C GLU A 181 12.73 -15.76 -12.53
N LYS A 182 12.80 -15.06 -11.38
CA LYS A 182 11.60 -14.47 -10.74
C LYS A 182 10.99 -13.34 -11.59
N LEU A 183 11.83 -12.45 -12.14
CA LEU A 183 11.38 -11.36 -13.01
C LEU A 183 10.78 -11.85 -14.32
N LYS A 184 11.30 -12.95 -14.85
CA LYS A 184 10.77 -13.63 -16.03
C LYS A 184 9.33 -14.09 -15.84
N LEU A 185 8.96 -14.58 -14.65
CA LEU A 185 7.57 -14.93 -14.34
C LEU A 185 6.64 -13.72 -14.44
N TYR A 186 7.05 -12.55 -13.91
CA TYR A 186 6.29 -11.32 -14.05
C TYR A 186 6.22 -10.83 -15.50
N SER A 187 7.33 -10.93 -16.25
CA SER A 187 7.37 -10.56 -17.65
C SER A 187 6.42 -11.43 -18.48
N GLN A 188 6.41 -12.75 -18.26
CA GLN A 188 5.49 -13.69 -18.91
C GLN A 188 4.04 -13.41 -18.50
N PHE A 189 3.81 -13.18 -17.21
CA PHE A 189 2.48 -12.88 -16.68
C PHE A 189 1.93 -11.54 -17.21
N LEU A 190 2.75 -10.52 -17.44
CA LEU A 190 2.33 -9.29 -18.12
C LEU A 190 2.07 -9.52 -19.62
N GLY A 191 2.96 -10.29 -20.26
CA GLY A 191 2.89 -10.59 -21.69
C GLY A 191 2.94 -9.32 -22.53
N LYS A 192 1.91 -9.14 -23.38
CA LYS A 192 1.76 -8.00 -24.29
C LYS A 192 0.81 -6.91 -23.75
N ARG A 193 0.22 -7.11 -22.57
CA ARG A 193 -0.78 -6.18 -22.03
C ARG A 193 -0.12 -4.88 -21.57
N PRO A 194 -0.79 -3.74 -21.70
CA PRO A 194 -0.27 -2.47 -21.18
C PRO A 194 -0.24 -2.45 -19.65
N TRP A 195 -1.18 -3.15 -19.01
CA TRP A 195 -1.33 -3.31 -17.56
C TRP A 195 -1.46 -4.79 -17.17
N PHE A 196 -1.20 -5.11 -15.92
CA PHE A 196 -1.09 -6.49 -15.44
C PHE A 196 -2.38 -7.30 -15.50
N THR A 197 -3.53 -6.64 -15.60
CA THR A 197 -4.85 -7.28 -15.60
C THR A 197 -5.58 -7.13 -16.93
N GLY A 198 -5.07 -6.33 -17.87
CA GLY A 198 -5.74 -6.06 -19.15
C GLY A 198 -5.37 -4.71 -19.75
N ASP A 199 -6.33 -4.08 -20.42
CA ASP A 199 -6.16 -2.78 -21.07
C ASP A 199 -6.37 -1.60 -20.12
N LYS A 200 -7.02 -1.84 -18.98
CA LYS A 200 -7.26 -0.85 -17.93
C LYS A 200 -6.32 -1.07 -16.75
N ILE A 201 -5.84 0.04 -16.19
CA ILE A 201 -5.06 0.02 -14.95
C ILE A 201 -5.95 -0.38 -13.77
N THR A 202 -5.40 -1.18 -12.87
CA THR A 202 -6.03 -1.55 -11.60
C THR A 202 -5.08 -1.27 -10.44
N PHE A 203 -5.53 -1.46 -9.20
CA PHE A 203 -4.68 -1.19 -8.03
C PHE A 203 -3.45 -2.12 -7.95
N VAL A 204 -3.49 -3.31 -8.56
CA VAL A 204 -2.33 -4.22 -8.55
C VAL A 204 -1.18 -3.73 -9.42
N ASP A 205 -1.43 -2.85 -10.40
CA ASP A 205 -0.36 -2.18 -11.14
C ASP A 205 0.46 -1.24 -10.24
N PHE A 206 -0.16 -0.64 -9.23
CA PHE A 206 0.55 0.19 -8.24
C PHE A 206 1.44 -0.67 -7.34
N LEU A 207 0.96 -1.86 -6.94
CA LEU A 207 1.76 -2.84 -6.20
C LEU A 207 2.92 -3.37 -7.06
N ALA A 208 2.65 -3.70 -8.32
CA ALA A 208 3.65 -4.22 -9.24
C ALA A 208 4.74 -3.19 -9.52
N TYR A 209 4.36 -1.92 -9.73
CA TYR A 209 5.31 -0.82 -9.86
C TYR A 209 6.23 -0.72 -8.64
N ASP A 210 5.68 -0.70 -7.43
CA ASP A 210 6.48 -0.58 -6.21
C ASP A 210 7.44 -1.76 -6.03
N VAL A 211 6.94 -2.99 -6.22
CA VAL A 211 7.76 -4.21 -6.15
C VAL A 211 8.89 -4.17 -7.18
N LEU A 212 8.61 -3.81 -8.43
CA LEU A 212 9.64 -3.75 -9.49
C LEU A 212 10.62 -2.57 -9.29
N ASP A 213 10.16 -1.41 -8.83
CA ASP A 213 11.02 -0.27 -8.50
C ASP A 213 11.97 -0.62 -7.35
N MET A 214 11.50 -1.37 -6.35
CA MET A 214 12.37 -1.88 -5.28
C MET A 214 13.52 -2.74 -5.83
N ARG A 215 13.27 -3.57 -6.85
CA ARG A 215 14.32 -4.40 -7.47
C ARG A 215 15.33 -3.52 -8.20
N ARG A 216 14.88 -2.50 -8.92
CA ARG A 216 15.77 -1.51 -9.58
C ARG A 216 16.67 -0.77 -8.59
N ILE A 217 16.23 -0.58 -7.35
CA ILE A 217 17.02 0.05 -6.30
C ILE A 217 18.06 -0.94 -5.73
N VAL A 218 17.71 -2.22 -5.58
CA VAL A 218 18.63 -3.27 -5.12
C VAL A 218 19.71 -3.61 -6.16
N GLU A 219 19.28 -3.72 -7.42
CA GLU A 219 20.09 -4.09 -8.58
C GLU A 219 19.69 -3.23 -9.78
N PRO A 220 20.37 -2.10 -10.01
CA PRO A 220 20.17 -1.28 -11.20
C PRO A 220 20.37 -2.11 -12.46
N GLY A 221 19.46 -2.00 -13.43
CA GLY A 221 19.54 -2.76 -14.69
C GLY A 221 18.92 -4.15 -14.63
N CYS A 222 18.39 -4.62 -13.49
CA CYS A 222 17.77 -5.95 -13.37
C CYS A 222 16.59 -6.20 -14.34
N LEU A 223 16.01 -5.13 -14.90
CA LEU A 223 14.90 -5.21 -15.86
C LEU A 223 15.36 -5.16 -17.33
N ASP A 224 16.65 -5.02 -17.62
CA ASP A 224 17.14 -4.82 -19.00
C ASP A 224 16.87 -5.99 -19.94
N ALA A 225 16.81 -7.21 -19.39
CA ALA A 225 16.42 -8.41 -20.13
C ALA A 225 14.91 -8.53 -20.39
N PHE A 226 14.08 -7.63 -19.81
CA PHE A 226 12.63 -7.71 -19.85
C PHE A 226 12.02 -6.40 -20.41
N PRO A 227 12.04 -6.18 -21.74
CA PRO A 227 11.56 -4.93 -22.35
C PRO A 227 10.15 -4.55 -21.94
N ASN A 228 9.22 -5.52 -21.84
CA ASN A 228 7.84 -5.25 -21.45
C ASN A 228 7.70 -4.75 -20.00
N LEU A 229 8.57 -5.19 -19.09
CA LEU A 229 8.60 -4.67 -17.71
C LEU A 229 9.20 -3.25 -17.68
N LYS A 230 10.22 -2.95 -18.49
CA LYS A 230 10.73 -1.57 -18.65
C LYS A 230 9.69 -0.63 -19.24
N ASP A 231 8.92 -1.10 -20.21
CA ASP A 231 7.84 -0.35 -20.80
C ASP A 231 6.71 -0.11 -19.80
N PHE A 232 6.33 -1.12 -19.01
CA PHE A 232 5.37 -0.99 -17.92
C PHE A 232 5.80 0.10 -16.91
N ILE A 233 7.04 0.04 -16.44
CA ILE A 233 7.62 1.04 -15.53
C ILE A 233 7.54 2.44 -16.15
N SER A 234 7.97 2.60 -17.40
CA SER A 234 7.98 3.90 -18.09
C SER A 234 6.55 4.44 -18.29
N ARG A 235 5.60 3.55 -18.60
CA ARG A 235 4.18 3.88 -18.77
C ARG A 235 3.56 4.34 -17.46
N PHE A 236 3.85 3.64 -16.36
CA PHE A 236 3.36 3.99 -15.03
C PHE A 236 3.90 5.35 -14.56
N GLU A 237 5.22 5.56 -14.66
CA GLU A 237 5.86 6.84 -14.30
C GLU A 237 5.41 7.99 -15.22
N GLY A 238 5.01 7.68 -16.45
CA GLY A 238 4.46 8.62 -17.44
C GLY A 238 3.01 9.05 -17.20
N LEU A 239 2.26 8.38 -16.31
CA LEU A 239 0.90 8.80 -15.97
C LEU A 239 0.91 10.23 -15.43
N LYS A 240 0.10 11.14 -16.00
CA LYS A 240 0.14 12.59 -15.70
C LYS A 240 0.18 12.92 -14.21
N LYS A 241 -0.63 12.22 -13.40
CA LYS A 241 -0.70 12.44 -11.94
C LYS A 241 0.49 11.82 -11.20
N ILE A 242 1.01 10.69 -11.65
CA ILE A 242 2.21 10.05 -11.10
C ILE A 242 3.45 10.88 -11.41
N SER A 243 3.65 11.26 -12.67
CA SER A 243 4.76 12.12 -13.08
C SER A 243 4.79 13.45 -12.32
N ALA A 244 3.63 14.09 -12.15
CA ALA A 244 3.51 15.31 -11.34
C ALA A 244 3.81 15.07 -9.86
N TYR A 245 3.38 13.93 -9.31
CA TYR A 245 3.67 13.55 -7.93
C TYR A 245 5.16 13.32 -7.70
N MET A 246 5.82 12.57 -8.59
CA MET A 246 7.26 12.25 -8.52
C MET A 246 8.16 13.48 -8.62
N LYS A 247 7.67 14.59 -9.21
CA LYS A 247 8.36 15.88 -9.29
C LYS A 247 8.11 16.79 -8.08
N SER A 248 7.22 16.40 -7.17
CA SER A 248 6.86 17.19 -5.99
C SER A 248 7.71 16.83 -4.78
N SER A 249 7.84 17.75 -3.82
CA SER A 249 8.53 17.53 -2.54
C SER A 249 7.88 16.46 -1.66
N ARG A 250 6.68 15.99 -2.01
CA ARG A 250 6.01 14.88 -1.31
C ARG A 250 6.54 13.51 -1.72
N PHE A 251 7.29 13.41 -2.82
CA PHE A 251 7.80 12.14 -3.30
C PHE A 251 9.13 11.79 -2.64
N HIS A 252 9.16 10.66 -1.95
CA HIS A 252 10.36 10.09 -1.35
C HIS A 252 10.90 8.96 -2.22
N ARG A 253 12.07 9.18 -2.81
CA ARG A 253 12.83 8.19 -3.59
C ARG A 253 14.01 7.66 -2.78
N GLY A 254 14.36 6.39 -2.96
CA GLY A 254 15.60 5.83 -2.42
C GLY A 254 15.38 5.01 -1.16
N LEU A 255 14.78 5.57 -0.11
CA LEU A 255 14.57 4.88 1.17
C LEU A 255 13.43 3.86 1.09
N LEU A 256 13.80 2.57 1.05
CA LEU A 256 12.85 1.46 1.00
C LEU A 256 12.38 1.02 2.39
N PHE A 257 13.27 1.08 3.38
CA PHE A 257 13.01 0.56 4.71
C PHE A 257 13.33 1.58 5.79
N GLY A 258 12.88 1.28 7.01
CA GLY A 258 13.18 2.11 8.17
C GLY A 258 14.61 1.93 8.65
N THR A 259 14.99 2.74 9.64
CA THR A 259 16.36 2.84 10.17
C THR A 259 16.91 1.57 10.84
N THR A 260 16.09 0.53 10.98
CA THR A 260 16.49 -0.77 11.53
C THR A 260 16.79 -1.82 10.46
N ALA A 261 16.63 -1.51 9.16
CA ALA A 261 17.06 -2.43 8.11
C ALA A 261 18.59 -2.46 8.01
N THR A 262 19.14 -3.62 7.65
CA THR A 262 20.59 -3.78 7.41
C THR A 262 21.02 -3.07 6.13
N TRP A 263 20.13 -2.98 5.14
CA TRP A 263 20.40 -2.36 3.85
C TRP A 263 19.34 -1.30 3.50
N ASN A 264 19.81 -0.16 2.96
CA ASN A 264 18.99 0.97 2.50
C ASN A 264 18.07 1.57 3.60
N SER A 265 18.68 1.84 4.76
CA SER A 265 18.07 2.37 5.98
C SER A 265 18.42 3.85 6.26
N THR A 266 19.29 4.46 5.46
CA THR A 266 19.81 5.84 5.59
C THR A 266 20.07 6.46 4.23
#